data_AF-A0A0Q6WG11-F1
#
_entry.id   AF-A0A0Q6WG11-F1
#
_cell.length_a   1.000
_cell.length_b   1.000
_cell.length_c   1.000
_cell.angle_alpha   90.00
_cell.angle_beta   90.00
_cell.angle_gamma   90.00
#
_symmetry.space_group_name_H-M   'P 1'
#
loop_
_entity.id
_entity.type
_entity.pdbx_description
1 polymer ?
#
loop_
_entity_poly.entity_id
_entity_poly.type
_entity_poly.pdbx_seq_one_letter_code
_entity_poly.pdbx_strand_id
1 'polypeptide(L)'
;MECMVSNASPAERFDTALVTWVAASYHPSMPPELRVPEQSKELIYRRVGKLLDRLLLEVCTDKARATIRTEGTTGLAAALHAFWASGTVELNQSKEATSVFGEIWGYADGKKISGALQGK
;
A
#
# COMPACT_ATOMS: atom_id res chain seq x y z
N MET A 1 -10.36 2.15 10.83
CA MET A 1 -9.90 1.38 9.65
C MET A 1 -10.96 0.41 9.12
N GLU A 2 -11.51 -0.50 9.93
CA GLU A 2 -12.38 -1.60 9.46
C GLU A 2 -13.49 -1.18 8.47
N CYS A 3 -14.19 -0.08 8.75
CA CYS A 3 -15.21 0.44 7.82
C CYS A 3 -14.65 0.77 6.44
N MET A 4 -13.49 1.42 6.37
CA MET A 4 -12.87 1.81 5.10
C MET A 4 -12.44 0.58 4.30
N VAL A 5 -11.84 -0.42 4.96
CA VAL A 5 -11.40 -1.66 4.32
C VAL A 5 -12.60 -2.45 3.76
N SER A 6 -13.68 -2.56 4.55
CA SER A 6 -14.88 -3.29 4.14
C SER A 6 -15.70 -2.59 3.07
N ASN A 7 -15.54 -1.27 2.88
CA ASN A 7 -16.27 -0.49 1.88
C ASN A 7 -15.41 -0.04 0.69
N ALA A 8 -14.16 -0.51 0.63
CA ALA A 8 -13.30 -0.42 -0.54
C ALA A 8 -13.38 -1.73 -1.34
N SER A 9 -13.58 -1.62 -2.65
CA SER A 9 -13.43 -2.73 -3.58
C SER A 9 -11.97 -3.25 -3.58
N PRO A 10 -11.71 -4.47 -4.07
CA PRO A 10 -10.34 -4.99 -4.19
C PRO A 10 -9.41 -4.05 -4.98
N ALA A 11 -9.90 -3.46 -6.07
CA ALA A 11 -9.14 -2.50 -6.87
C ALA A 11 -8.84 -1.20 -6.08
N GLU A 12 -9.79 -0.70 -5.30
CA GLU A 12 -9.57 0.47 -4.43
C GLU A 12 -8.63 0.17 -3.27
N ARG A 13 -8.66 -1.06 -2.72
CA ARG A 13 -7.66 -1.51 -1.74
C ARG A 13 -6.28 -1.60 -2.36
N PHE A 14 -6.16 -2.06 -3.60
CA PHE A 14 -4.88 -2.04 -4.30
C PHE A 14 -4.35 -0.61 -4.51
N ASP A 15 -5.23 0.36 -4.82
CA ASP A 15 -4.83 1.77 -4.94
C ASP A 15 -4.20 2.29 -3.62
N THR A 16 -4.54 1.73 -2.46
CA THR A 16 -3.90 2.09 -1.18
C THR A 16 -2.46 1.56 -1.06
N ALA A 17 -2.15 0.41 -1.68
CA ALA A 17 -0.78 -0.12 -1.77
C ALA A 17 0.12 0.79 -2.60
N LEU A 18 -0.43 1.41 -3.64
CA LEU A 18 0.30 2.35 -4.50
C LEU A 18 0.73 3.61 -3.76
N VAL A 19 -0.02 4.06 -2.74
CA VAL A 19 0.42 5.16 -1.87
C VAL A 19 1.67 4.78 -1.10
N THR A 20 1.71 3.57 -0.54
CA THR A 20 2.88 3.04 0.16
C THR A 20 4.08 2.93 -0.79
N TRP A 21 3.87 2.46 -2.02
CA TRP A 21 4.91 2.41 -3.06
C TRP A 21 5.46 3.79 -3.41
N VAL A 22 4.58 4.77 -3.62
CA VAL A 22 4.99 6.16 -3.85
C VAL A 22 5.84 6.65 -2.69
N ALA A 23 5.37 6.51 -1.44
CA ALA A 23 6.12 6.96 -0.27
C ALA A 23 7.51 6.29 -0.17
N ALA A 24 7.58 4.97 -0.39
CA ALA A 24 8.84 4.22 -0.38
C ALA A 24 9.81 4.72 -1.46
N SER A 25 9.32 5.06 -2.64
CA SER A 25 10.15 5.56 -3.74
C SER A 25 10.82 6.91 -3.43
N TYR A 26 10.30 7.68 -2.46
CA TYR A 26 10.89 8.95 -2.01
C TYR A 26 11.77 8.82 -0.75
N HIS A 27 12.04 7.60 -0.27
CA HIS A 27 12.96 7.39 0.84
C HIS A 27 14.36 7.94 0.49
N PRO A 28 15.11 8.56 1.43
CA PRO A 28 16.42 9.15 1.13
C PRO A 28 17.45 8.17 0.55
N SER A 29 17.32 6.89 0.86
CA SER A 29 18.18 5.82 0.32
C SER A 29 17.76 5.32 -1.07
N MET A 30 16.63 5.78 -1.62
CA MET A 30 16.18 5.38 -2.95
C MET A 30 16.89 6.23 -4.02
N PRO A 31 17.56 5.59 -5.01
CA PRO A 31 18.13 6.31 -6.16
C PRO A 31 17.04 7.11 -6.90
N PRO A 32 17.33 8.36 -7.32
CA PRO A 32 16.33 9.20 -8.00
C PRO A 32 15.70 8.58 -9.24
N GLU A 33 16.44 7.73 -9.96
CA GLU A 33 15.99 7.02 -11.16
C GLU A 33 14.95 5.93 -10.87
N LEU A 34 14.84 5.46 -9.63
CA LEU A 34 13.82 4.50 -9.19
C LEU A 34 12.59 5.18 -8.58
N ARG A 35 12.55 6.51 -8.56
CA ARG A 35 11.38 7.26 -8.06
C ARG A 35 10.18 7.04 -8.96
N VAL A 36 9.01 6.99 -8.35
CA VAL A 36 7.76 7.05 -9.11
C VAL A 36 7.72 8.35 -9.92
N PRO A 37 7.50 8.29 -11.26
CA PRO A 37 7.39 9.49 -12.08
C PRO A 37 6.29 10.43 -11.60
N GLU A 38 6.49 11.74 -11.77
CA GLU A 38 5.55 12.75 -11.24
C GLU A 38 4.13 12.56 -11.75
N GLN A 39 3.98 12.25 -13.05
CA GLN A 39 2.68 11.98 -13.66
C GLN A 39 1.97 10.77 -13.05
N SER A 40 2.73 9.70 -12.74
CA SER A 40 2.20 8.50 -12.08
C SER A 40 1.80 8.80 -10.64
N LYS A 41 2.61 9.58 -9.91
CA LYS A 41 2.30 10.04 -8.55
C LYS A 41 0.99 10.82 -8.51
N GLU A 42 0.83 11.79 -9.41
CA GLU A 42 -0.39 12.61 -9.50
C GLU A 42 -1.63 11.75 -9.79
N LEU A 43 -1.52 10.81 -10.74
CA LEU A 43 -2.61 9.89 -11.07
C LEU A 43 -3.02 9.05 -9.84
N ILE A 44 -2.06 8.46 -9.13
CA ILE A 44 -2.30 7.66 -7.93
C ILE A 44 -2.99 8.52 -6.86
N TYR A 45 -2.46 9.70 -6.57
CA TYR A 45 -3.02 10.58 -5.54
C TYR A 45 -4.42 11.09 -5.88
N ARG A 46 -4.72 11.38 -7.16
CA ARG A 46 -6.08 11.76 -7.57
C ARG A 46 -7.08 10.62 -7.38
N ARG A 47 -6.69 9.37 -7.68
CA ARG A 47 -7.56 8.19 -7.48
C ARG A 47 -7.83 7.95 -6.00
N VAL A 48 -6.77 7.94 -5.19
CA VAL A 48 -6.89 7.68 -3.75
C VAL A 48 -7.56 8.83 -3.02
N GLY A 49 -7.33 10.08 -3.43
CA GLY A 49 -8.04 11.25 -2.88
C GLY A 49 -9.55 11.10 -3.04
N LYS A 50 -10.04 10.74 -4.23
CA LYS A 50 -11.47 10.47 -4.46
C LYS A 50 -12.01 9.31 -3.61
N LEU A 51 -11.20 8.26 -3.43
CA LEU A 51 -11.56 7.15 -2.55
C LEU A 51 -11.70 7.62 -1.10
N LEU A 52 -10.75 8.43 -0.62
CA LEU A 52 -10.82 9.01 0.72
C LEU A 52 -12.02 9.93 0.89
N ASP A 53 -12.33 10.78 -0.09
CA ASP A 53 -13.51 11.65 -0.06
C ASP A 53 -14.78 10.81 0.12
N ARG A 54 -14.98 9.81 -0.75
CA ARG A 54 -16.13 8.89 -0.65
C ARG A 54 -16.18 8.18 0.70
N LEU A 55 -15.06 7.61 1.14
CA LEU A 55 -15.04 6.82 2.37
C LEU A 55 -15.20 7.70 3.63
N LEU A 56 -14.56 8.85 3.71
CA LEU A 56 -14.55 9.67 4.92
C LEU A 56 -15.74 10.63 5.00
N LEU A 57 -16.27 11.09 3.86
CA LEU A 57 -17.33 12.09 3.82
C LEU A 57 -18.71 11.49 3.59
N GLU A 58 -18.81 10.31 2.96
CA GLU A 58 -20.09 9.71 2.59
C GLU A 58 -20.37 8.38 3.30
N VAL A 59 -19.40 7.45 3.33
CA VAL A 59 -19.66 6.05 3.77
C VAL A 59 -19.33 5.80 5.25
N CYS A 60 -18.14 6.22 5.69
CA CYS A 60 -17.63 5.99 7.05
C CYS A 60 -17.63 7.27 7.89
N THR A 61 -18.45 8.25 7.53
CA THR A 61 -18.46 9.60 8.10
C THR A 61 -18.60 9.62 9.61
N ASP A 62 -19.52 8.83 10.15
CA ASP A 62 -19.75 8.82 11.60
C ASP A 62 -18.57 8.22 12.37
N LYS A 63 -17.92 7.19 11.82
CA LYS A 63 -16.71 6.61 12.40
C LYS A 63 -15.53 7.58 12.30
N ALA A 64 -15.36 8.25 11.15
CA ALA A 64 -14.32 9.25 10.97
C ALA A 64 -14.50 10.42 11.97
N ARG A 65 -15.73 10.94 12.11
CA ARG A 65 -16.07 11.97 13.11
C ARG A 65 -15.85 11.49 14.53
N ALA A 66 -16.24 10.26 14.85
CA ALA A 66 -16.02 9.69 16.16
C ALA A 66 -14.52 9.62 16.51
N THR A 67 -13.70 9.06 15.60
CA THR A 67 -12.24 9.01 15.77
C THR A 67 -11.63 10.39 15.97
N ILE A 68 -12.02 11.40 15.18
CA ILE A 68 -11.52 12.77 15.36
C ILE A 68 -11.92 13.34 16.74
N ARG A 69 -13.15 13.09 17.20
CA ARG A 69 -13.60 13.58 18.52
C ARG A 69 -12.86 12.92 19.68
N THR A 70 -12.52 11.64 19.57
CA THR A 70 -11.92 10.87 20.68
C THR A 70 -10.40 10.90 20.66
N GLU A 71 -9.79 10.84 19.48
CA GLU A 71 -8.35 10.63 19.28
C GLU A 71 -7.70 11.77 18.48
N GLY A 72 -8.48 12.76 18.05
CA GLY A 72 -7.99 13.88 17.25
C GLY A 72 -7.53 13.46 15.85
N THR A 73 -6.75 14.33 15.22
CA THR A 73 -6.18 14.09 13.89
C THR A 73 -5.15 12.96 13.90
N THR A 74 -4.50 12.69 15.04
CA THR A 74 -3.56 11.57 15.21
C THR A 74 -4.25 10.23 15.08
N GLY A 75 -5.45 10.06 15.67
CA GLY A 75 -6.24 8.83 15.50
C GLY A 75 -6.65 8.60 14.05
N LEU A 76 -7.05 9.66 13.35
CA LEU A 76 -7.34 9.58 11.92
C LEU A 76 -6.10 9.18 11.10
N ALA A 77 -4.94 9.78 11.39
CA ALA A 77 -3.68 9.43 10.73
C ALA A 77 -3.29 7.96 10.95
N ALA A 78 -3.45 7.44 12.17
CA ALA A 78 -3.24 6.03 12.48
C ALA A 78 -4.21 5.11 11.72
N ALA A 79 -5.49 5.49 11.65
CA ALA A 79 -6.49 4.74 10.89
C ALA A 79 -6.17 4.72 9.38
N LEU A 80 -5.68 5.83 8.83
CA LEU A 80 -5.24 5.93 7.44
C LEU A 80 -3.98 5.09 7.20
N HIS A 81 -2.98 5.15 8.07
CA HIS A 81 -1.80 4.27 8.00
C HIS A 81 -2.17 2.79 7.92
N ALA A 82 -3.09 2.36 8.78
CA ALA A 82 -3.57 0.99 8.75
C ALA A 82 -4.33 0.67 7.46
N PHE A 83 -5.10 1.62 6.92
CA PHE A 83 -5.77 1.48 5.62
C PHE A 83 -4.77 1.37 4.45
N TRP A 84 -3.67 2.14 4.45
CA TRP A 84 -2.58 2.00 3.47
C TRP A 84 -1.93 0.61 3.53
N ALA A 85 -1.67 0.12 4.74
CA ALA A 85 -1.08 -1.20 4.95
C ALA A 85 -1.98 -2.34 4.46
N SER A 86 -3.31 -2.17 4.49
CA SER A 86 -4.25 -3.18 4.01
C SER A 86 -4.11 -3.49 2.51
N GLY A 87 -3.71 -2.51 1.70
CA GLY A 87 -3.48 -2.72 0.27
C GLY A 87 -2.28 -3.64 0.00
N THR A 88 -1.26 -3.61 0.84
CA THR A 88 -0.09 -4.50 0.71
C THR A 88 -0.46 -5.96 0.99
N VAL A 89 -1.43 -6.20 1.88
CA VAL A 89 -1.95 -7.56 2.11
C VAL A 89 -2.64 -8.09 0.84
N GLU A 90 -3.45 -7.26 0.20
CA GLU A 90 -4.12 -7.60 -1.08
C GLU A 90 -3.08 -7.85 -2.19
N LEU A 91 -2.04 -7.00 -2.29
CA LEU A 91 -0.94 -7.18 -3.24
C LEU A 91 -0.31 -8.57 -3.12
N ASN A 92 -0.02 -9.03 -1.90
CA ASN A 92 0.61 -10.32 -1.66
C ASN A 92 -0.31 -11.52 -1.95
N GLN A 93 -1.62 -11.29 -2.11
CA GLN A 93 -2.60 -12.33 -2.44
C GLN A 93 -2.86 -12.43 -3.96
N SER A 94 -2.45 -11.44 -4.75
CA SER A 94 -2.55 -11.47 -6.22
C SER A 94 -1.57 -12.48 -6.81
N LYS A 95 -2.07 -13.32 -7.73
CA LYS A 95 -1.24 -14.28 -8.47
C LYS A 95 -0.24 -13.56 -9.37
N GLU A 96 -0.68 -12.47 -9.99
CA GLU A 96 0.13 -11.62 -10.87
C GLU A 96 1.31 -11.02 -10.10
N ALA A 97 1.05 -10.42 -8.94
CA ALA A 97 2.10 -9.87 -8.09
C ALA A 97 3.05 -10.96 -7.55
N THR A 98 2.50 -12.10 -7.14
CA THR A 98 3.29 -13.25 -6.67
C THR A 98 4.25 -13.76 -7.76
N SER A 99 3.83 -13.77 -9.03
CA SER A 99 4.69 -14.13 -10.16
C SER A 99 5.89 -13.18 -10.27
N VAL A 100 5.66 -11.87 -10.20
CA VAL A 100 6.73 -10.86 -10.28
C VAL A 100 7.69 -10.97 -9.11
N PHE A 101 7.20 -11.22 -7.89
CA PHE A 101 8.08 -11.49 -6.75
C PHE A 101 9.01 -12.68 -6.98
N GLY A 102 8.57 -13.71 -7.72
CA GLY A 102 9.40 -14.84 -8.07
C GLY A 102 10.53 -14.51 -9.06
N GLU A 103 10.40 -13.48 -9.87
CA GLU A 103 11.40 -13.10 -10.87
C GLU A 103 12.73 -12.67 -10.24
N ILE A 104 12.72 -12.23 -8.97
CA ILE A 104 13.95 -11.89 -8.23
C ILE A 104 14.95 -13.05 -8.18
N TRP A 105 14.47 -14.30 -8.24
CA TRP A 105 15.32 -15.48 -8.25
C TRP A 105 16.23 -15.55 -9.49
N GLY A 106 15.83 -14.93 -10.61
CA GLY A 106 16.68 -14.82 -11.80
C GLY A 106 17.92 -13.94 -11.60
N TYR A 107 17.91 -13.09 -10.57
CA TYR A 107 19.00 -12.19 -10.21
C TYR A 107 19.83 -12.71 -9.03
N ALA A 108 19.49 -13.88 -8.49
CA ALA A 108 20.17 -14.51 -7.36
C ALA A 108 20.97 -15.74 -7.82
N ASP A 109 22.07 -16.05 -7.12
CA ASP A 109 22.83 -17.28 -7.37
C ASP A 109 22.12 -18.47 -6.72
N GLY A 110 21.15 -19.04 -7.45
CA GLY A 110 20.36 -20.18 -6.99
C GLY A 110 21.19 -21.40 -6.62
N LYS A 111 22.38 -21.59 -7.23
CA LYS A 111 23.28 -22.70 -6.91
C LYS A 111 23.94 -22.48 -5.55
N LYS A 112 24.48 -21.28 -5.30
CA LYS A 112 25.04 -20.94 -3.98
C LYS A 112 23.99 -21.02 -2.88
N ILE A 113 22.79 -20.50 -3.14
CA ILE A 113 21.69 -20.54 -2.17
C ILE A 113 21.28 -21.99 -1.88
N SER A 114 21.04 -22.79 -2.91
CA SER A 114 20.65 -24.20 -2.73
C SER A 114 21.73 -24.99 -2.00
N GLY A 115 23.01 -24.79 -2.34
CA GLY A 115 24.13 -25.42 -1.64
C GLY A 115 24.22 -25.04 -0.16
N ALA A 116 23.98 -23.76 0.18
CA ALA A 116 23.95 -23.30 1.57
C ALA A 116 22.75 -23.85 2.36
N LEU A 117 21.59 -23.99 1.73
CA LEU A 117 20.36 -24.49 2.38
C LEU A 117 20.31 -26.03 2.50
N GLN A 118 21.01 -26.75 1.62
CA GLN A 118 21.12 -28.21 1.65
C GLN A 118 22.31 -28.70 2.49
N GLY A 119 23.19 -27.79 2.91
CA GLY A 119 24.32 -28.09 3.78
C GLY A 119 23.89 -28.41 5.21
N LYS A 120 23.83 -29.71 5.53
CA LYS A 120 24.29 -30.23 6.83
C LYS A 120 25.72 -30.72 6.68
#